data_AF-F2LQ73-F1
#
_entry.id   AF-F2LQ73-F1
#
_cell.length_a   1.000
_cell.length_b   1.000
_cell.length_c   1.000
_cell.angle_alpha   90.00
_cell.angle_beta   90.00
_cell.angle_gamma   90.00
#
_symmetry.space_group_name_H-M   'P 1'
#
loop_
_entity.id
_entity.type
_entity.pdbx_description
1 polymer ?
#
loop_
_entity_poly.entity_id
_entity_poly.type
_entity_poly.pdbx_seq_one_letter_code
_entity_poly.pdbx_strand_id
1 'polypeptide(L)'
;MKPLIFAAALATAVALTGPAFADGQQPSDEARARAAQDEAAGLPDLTKINRPGAEVSSKVEFDDITRTPSFHEKSVSGTEVTEYRDRGKPVEIDVRSNFGTRYQMSSTPDISPRPHQGNVPVTRVPSINLHY
;
A
#
# COMPACT_ATOMS: atom_id res chain seq x y z
N MET A 1 -32.72 60.55 -22.69
CA MET A 1 -33.91 59.76 -23.08
C MET A 1 -33.83 58.41 -22.38
N LYS A 2 -34.97 57.91 -21.89
CA LYS A 2 -35.15 56.77 -20.98
C LYS A 2 -34.71 55.40 -21.56
N PRO A 3 -34.55 54.36 -20.71
CA PRO A 3 -33.73 53.16 -20.89
C PRO A 3 -34.57 51.91 -21.29
N LEU A 4 -33.96 50.72 -21.35
CA LEU A 4 -34.51 49.36 -21.06
C LEU A 4 -33.39 48.32 -21.30
N ILE A 5 -32.63 47.89 -20.29
CA ILE A 5 -32.83 46.70 -19.43
C ILE A 5 -33.08 45.40 -20.22
N PHE A 6 -32.07 44.53 -20.27
CA PHE A 6 -32.27 43.09 -20.15
C PHE A 6 -31.26 42.53 -19.14
N ALA A 7 -31.81 42.07 -18.02
CA ALA A 7 -31.15 41.29 -17.00
C ALA A 7 -31.13 39.82 -17.40
N ALA A 8 -30.04 39.11 -17.14
CA ALA A 8 -30.09 37.73 -16.66
C ALA A 8 -28.75 37.38 -16.02
N ALA A 9 -28.79 37.26 -14.70
CA ALA A 9 -27.71 36.83 -13.83
C ALA A 9 -27.39 35.35 -14.01
N LEU A 10 -26.13 34.95 -13.80
CA LEU A 10 -25.85 33.86 -12.88
C LEU A 10 -24.43 33.96 -12.34
N ALA A 11 -24.34 33.95 -11.02
CA ALA A 11 -23.15 34.14 -10.23
C ALA A 11 -22.21 32.92 -10.25
N THR A 12 -20.93 33.24 -10.13
CA THR A 12 -19.76 32.42 -9.81
C THR A 12 -19.91 31.49 -8.60
N ALA A 13 -19.34 30.29 -8.65
CA ALA A 13 -18.54 29.71 -7.57
C ALA A 13 -17.69 28.51 -8.03
N VAL A 14 -16.38 28.66 -7.94
CA VAL A 14 -15.37 27.58 -7.97
C VAL A 14 -15.41 26.87 -6.61
N ALA A 15 -15.46 25.53 -6.58
CA ALA A 15 -15.15 24.76 -5.39
C ALA A 15 -14.61 23.35 -5.71
N LEU A 16 -13.31 23.18 -5.42
CA LEU A 16 -12.68 22.02 -4.78
C LEU A 16 -12.65 20.67 -5.54
N THR A 17 -11.53 20.44 -6.24
CA THR A 17 -10.96 19.12 -6.51
C THR A 17 -10.52 18.47 -5.19
N GLY A 18 -11.36 17.59 -4.63
CA GLY A 18 -11.01 16.62 -3.58
C GLY A 18 -11.04 15.19 -4.13
N PRO A 19 -10.33 14.23 -3.51
CA PRO A 19 -10.32 12.85 -3.99
C PRO A 19 -11.73 12.27 -3.88
N ALA A 20 -12.25 11.79 -5.02
CA ALA A 20 -13.53 11.10 -5.09
C ALA A 20 -13.41 9.78 -4.32
N PHE A 21 -13.85 9.80 -3.05
CA PHE A 21 -14.32 8.58 -2.40
C PHE A 21 -15.50 8.08 -3.23
N ALA A 22 -15.43 6.81 -3.65
CA ALA A 22 -16.52 6.14 -4.33
C ALA A 22 -17.66 5.92 -3.32
N ASP A 23 -18.46 6.97 -3.10
CA ASP A 23 -19.74 6.84 -2.42
C ASP A 23 -20.62 5.91 -3.26
N GLY A 24 -21.12 4.84 -2.64
CA GLY A 24 -22.11 3.95 -3.23
C GLY A 24 -23.39 4.73 -3.52
N GLN A 25 -23.48 5.29 -4.73
CA GLN A 25 -24.61 6.08 -5.17
C GLN A 25 -25.88 5.22 -5.11
N GLN A 26 -26.79 5.54 -4.19
CA GLN A 26 -28.09 4.87 -4.12
C GLN A 26 -28.83 5.07 -5.46
N PRO A 27 -29.42 4.01 -6.03
CA PRO A 27 -30.09 4.11 -7.32
C PRO A 27 -31.24 5.11 -7.23
N SER A 28 -31.26 6.05 -8.18
CA SER A 28 -32.32 7.07 -8.29
C SER A 28 -33.69 6.42 -8.49
N ASP A 29 -34.76 7.13 -8.12
CA ASP A 29 -36.13 6.60 -8.23
C ASP A 29 -36.49 6.24 -9.67
N GLU A 30 -35.94 6.95 -10.66
CA GLU A 30 -36.07 6.62 -12.08
C GLU A 30 -35.39 5.30 -12.46
N ALA A 31 -34.22 5.00 -11.88
CA ALA A 31 -33.51 3.75 -12.12
C ALA A 31 -34.26 2.55 -11.52
N ARG A 32 -34.91 2.74 -10.36
CA ARG A 32 -35.77 1.74 -9.71
C ARG A 32 -37.03 1.44 -10.52
N ALA A 33 -37.65 2.49 -11.08
CA ALA A 33 -38.83 2.34 -11.93
C ALA A 33 -38.52 1.57 -13.23
N ARG A 34 -37.35 1.80 -13.84
CA ARG A 34 -36.90 1.06 -15.02
C ARG A 34 -36.58 -0.41 -14.69
N ALA A 35 -35.91 -0.67 -13.57
CA ALA A 35 -35.63 -2.04 -13.13
C ALA A 35 -36.92 -2.87 -12.91
N ALA A 36 -38.00 -2.25 -12.41
CA ALA A 36 -39.30 -2.91 -12.26
C ALA A 36 -39.98 -3.23 -13.61
N GLN A 37 -39.76 -2.39 -14.64
CA GLN A 37 -40.24 -2.66 -16.00
C GLN A 37 -39.45 -3.78 -16.67
N ASP A 38 -38.13 -3.84 -16.44
CA ASP A 38 -37.27 -4.90 -16.96
C ASP A 38 -37.62 -6.27 -16.33
N GLU A 39 -37.95 -6.31 -15.04
CA GLU A 39 -38.43 -7.53 -14.36
C GLU A 39 -39.78 -8.01 -14.92
N ALA A 40 -40.70 -7.09 -15.21
CA ALA A 40 -41.98 -7.41 -15.86
C ALA A 40 -41.81 -7.92 -17.31
N ALA A 41 -40.73 -7.51 -17.99
CA ALA A 41 -40.34 -8.01 -19.30
C ALA A 41 -39.57 -9.35 -19.25
N GLY A 42 -39.39 -9.93 -18.06
CA GLY A 42 -38.68 -11.19 -17.87
C GLY A 42 -37.16 -11.09 -18.04
N LEU A 43 -36.61 -9.87 -18.07
CA LEU A 43 -35.16 -9.67 -18.06
C LEU A 43 -34.61 -9.91 -16.65
N PRO A 44 -33.36 -10.40 -16.54
CA PRO A 44 -32.73 -10.64 -15.25
C PRO A 44 -32.49 -9.32 -14.50
N ASP A 45 -32.78 -9.32 -13.20
CA ASP A 45 -32.71 -8.16 -12.33
C ASP A 45 -31.28 -7.56 -12.25
N LEU A 46 -31.13 -6.37 -12.82
CA LEU A 46 -29.87 -5.63 -12.91
C LEU A 46 -29.30 -5.25 -11.54
N THR A 47 -30.15 -5.11 -10.51
CA THR A 47 -29.71 -4.79 -9.14
C THR A 47 -29.03 -5.98 -8.47
N LYS A 48 -29.41 -7.21 -8.85
CA LYS A 48 -28.76 -8.44 -8.37
C LYS A 48 -27.45 -8.71 -9.10
N ILE A 49 -27.35 -8.30 -10.37
CA ILE A 49 -26.13 -8.46 -11.18
C ILE A 49 -25.05 -7.46 -10.75
N ASN A 50 -25.42 -6.20 -10.57
CA ASN A 50 -24.49 -5.14 -10.16
C ASN A 50 -24.49 -4.94 -8.64
N ARG A 51 -24.33 -6.03 -7.89
CA ARG A 51 -24.14 -5.91 -6.43
C ARG A 51 -22.79 -5.20 -6.20
N PRO A 52 -22.75 -4.13 -5.38
CA PRO A 52 -21.47 -3.52 -5.02
C PRO A 52 -20.56 -4.60 -4.44
N GLY A 53 -19.28 -4.57 -4.82
CA GLY A 53 -18.30 -5.55 -4.36
C GLY A 53 -18.39 -5.74 -2.86
N ALA A 54 -18.47 -6.99 -2.40
CA ALA A 54 -18.53 -7.27 -0.97
C ALA A 54 -17.31 -6.64 -0.29
N GLU A 55 -17.53 -5.80 0.71
CA GLU A 55 -16.46 -5.26 1.55
C GLU A 55 -15.88 -6.40 2.38
N VAL A 56 -14.83 -7.03 1.84
CA VAL A 56 -14.05 -8.02 2.57
C VAL A 56 -13.17 -7.26 3.56
N SER A 57 -13.69 -7.05 4.77
CA SER A 57 -12.84 -6.62 5.89
C SER A 57 -12.00 -7.83 6.34
N SER A 58 -10.78 -7.93 5.83
CA SER A 58 -9.78 -8.81 6.43
C SER A 58 -9.50 -8.28 7.84
N LYS A 59 -10.04 -8.95 8.87
CA LYS A 59 -9.69 -8.72 10.28
C LYS A 59 -8.27 -9.23 10.61
N VAL A 60 -7.31 -8.91 9.76
CA VAL A 60 -5.90 -9.17 10.04
C VAL A 60 -5.33 -7.86 10.54
N GLU A 61 -5.19 -7.79 11.86
CA GLU A 61 -4.56 -6.67 12.54
C GLU A 61 -3.05 -6.77 12.27
N PHE A 62 -2.57 -6.06 11.25
CA PHE A 62 -1.18 -6.14 10.79
C PHE A 62 -0.16 -5.64 11.82
N ASP A 63 -0.61 -4.92 12.85
CA ASP A 63 0.23 -4.35 13.89
C ASP A 63 0.89 -5.43 14.77
N ASP A 64 0.28 -6.61 14.91
CA ASP A 64 0.77 -7.67 15.79
C ASP A 64 1.76 -8.64 15.11
N ILE A 65 2.11 -8.39 13.84
CA ILE A 65 3.09 -9.19 13.09
C ILE A 65 4.51 -8.59 13.22
N THR A 66 4.80 -7.94 14.35
CA THR A 66 6.14 -7.41 14.59
C THR A 66 7.04 -8.53 15.11
N ARG A 67 7.98 -8.98 14.27
CA ARG A 67 8.95 -10.02 14.63
C ARG A 67 9.79 -9.57 15.82
N THR A 68 9.88 -10.40 16.86
CA THR A 68 10.73 -10.13 18.02
C THR A 68 12.22 -10.26 17.63
N PRO A 69 13.04 -9.21 17.79
CA PRO A 69 14.46 -9.30 17.51
C PRO A 69 15.17 -10.14 18.59
N SER A 70 16.16 -10.94 18.19
CA SER A 70 17.03 -11.66 19.11
C SER A 70 18.11 -10.77 19.71
N PHE A 71 18.54 -9.77 18.95
CA PHE A 71 19.50 -8.77 19.39
C PHE A 71 19.14 -7.42 18.77
N HIS A 72 19.26 -6.36 19.54
CA HIS A 72 19.04 -4.99 19.09
C HIS A 72 20.06 -4.08 19.76
N GLU A 73 20.79 -3.32 18.95
CA GLU A 73 21.75 -2.34 19.42
C GLU A 73 21.63 -1.05 18.62
N LYS A 74 21.61 0.09 19.34
CA LYS A 74 21.73 1.42 18.74
C LYS A 74 23.02 2.06 19.21
N SER A 75 23.98 2.18 18.30
CA SER A 75 25.27 2.83 18.54
C SER A 75 25.11 4.33 18.76
N VAL A 76 26.03 4.94 19.51
CA VAL A 76 26.11 6.41 19.71
C VAL A 76 26.25 7.15 18.38
N SER A 77 26.89 6.52 17.40
CA SER A 77 26.98 7.05 16.02
C SER A 77 25.63 7.17 15.31
N GLY A 78 24.57 6.54 15.84
CA GLY A 78 23.24 6.49 15.22
C GLY A 78 23.02 5.28 14.32
N THR A 79 24.01 4.38 14.19
CA THR A 79 23.83 3.09 13.49
C THR A 79 23.03 2.14 14.37
N GLU A 80 21.97 1.54 13.81
CA GLU A 80 21.10 0.57 14.44
C GLU A 80 21.34 -0.82 13.83
N VAL A 81 21.56 -1.82 14.68
CA VAL A 81 21.75 -3.22 14.28
C VAL A 81 20.65 -4.03 14.94
N THR A 82 19.86 -4.73 14.11
CA THR A 82 18.78 -5.61 14.56
C THR A 82 19.04 -7.01 14.02
N GLU A 83 19.17 -7.98 14.91
CA GLU A 83 19.29 -9.39 14.56
C GLU A 83 17.97 -10.11 14.84
N TYR A 84 17.66 -11.08 13.99
CA TYR A 84 16.56 -11.99 14.16
C TYR A 84 17.03 -13.44 14.05
N ARG A 85 16.82 -14.19 15.13
CA ARG A 85 17.05 -15.64 15.21
C ARG A 85 15.72 -16.36 15.42
N ASP A 86 15.04 -16.66 14.33
CA ASP A 86 13.87 -17.54 14.41
C ASP A 86 14.31 -19.01 14.40
N ARG A 87 13.60 -19.84 15.14
CA ARG A 87 13.86 -21.28 15.14
C ARG A 87 13.63 -21.86 13.74
N GLY A 88 14.63 -22.54 13.20
CA GLY A 88 14.55 -23.21 11.90
C GLY A 88 14.71 -22.31 10.68
N LYS A 89 14.97 -21.00 10.85
CA LYS A 89 15.33 -20.09 9.76
C LYS A 89 16.81 -19.68 9.86
N PRO A 90 17.46 -19.36 8.74
CA PRO A 90 18.75 -18.71 8.75
C PRO A 90 18.68 -17.39 9.54
N VAL A 91 19.78 -17.04 10.21
CA VAL A 91 19.88 -15.77 10.93
C VAL A 91 19.76 -14.62 9.94
N GLU A 92 18.99 -13.61 10.32
CA GLU A 92 18.85 -12.37 9.58
C GLU A 92 19.36 -11.20 10.43
N ILE A 93 20.11 -10.28 9.82
CA ILE A 93 20.64 -9.08 10.46
C ILE A 93 20.30 -7.90 9.58
N ASP A 94 19.63 -6.89 10.12
CA ASP A 94 19.37 -5.61 9.49
C ASP A 94 20.25 -4.53 10.14
N VAL A 95 21.07 -3.88 9.33
CA VAL A 95 21.96 -2.80 9.75
C VAL A 95 21.50 -1.52 9.07
N ARG A 96 21.10 -0.53 9.87
CA ARG A 96 20.70 0.80 9.41
C ARG A 96 21.73 1.81 9.89
N SER A 97 22.50 2.35 8.96
CA SER A 97 23.49 3.38 9.26
C SER A 97 22.83 4.75 9.42
N ASN A 98 23.47 5.63 10.20
CA ASN A 98 23.03 7.03 10.31
C ASN A 98 23.12 7.79 8.97
N PHE A 99 23.95 7.32 8.03
CA PHE A 99 24.17 7.92 6.72
C PHE A 99 23.08 7.52 5.71
N GLY A 100 22.00 6.87 6.17
CA GLY A 100 20.87 6.44 5.34
C GLY A 100 21.12 5.15 4.55
N THR A 101 22.25 4.48 4.74
CA THR A 101 22.49 3.16 4.16
C THR A 101 21.81 2.08 5.00
N ARG A 102 21.23 1.09 4.33
CA ARG A 102 20.64 -0.08 4.95
C ARG A 102 21.24 -1.33 4.34
N TYR A 103 21.58 -2.30 5.17
CA TYR A 103 22.08 -3.58 4.73
C TYR A 103 21.39 -4.71 5.49
N GLN A 104 20.86 -5.67 4.74
CA GLN A 104 20.29 -6.89 5.29
C GLN A 104 21.20 -8.06 4.95
N MET A 105 21.63 -8.80 5.98
CA MET A 105 22.34 -10.05 5.87
C MET A 105 21.40 -11.19 6.22
N SER A 106 21.35 -12.23 5.39
CA SER A 106 20.79 -13.51 5.76
C SER A 106 21.83 -14.59 5.51
N SER A 107 21.92 -15.59 6.40
CA SER A 107 22.72 -16.77 6.08
C SER A 107 22.12 -17.49 4.86
N THR A 108 22.98 -18.01 3.98
CA THR A 108 22.54 -18.82 2.83
C THR A 108 21.72 -19.99 3.35
N PRO A 109 20.56 -20.31 2.74
CA PRO A 109 19.71 -21.40 3.20
C PRO A 109 20.35 -22.78 3.03
N ASP A 110 21.35 -22.92 2.15
CA ASP A 110 22.12 -24.15 1.97
C ASP A 110 23.48 -24.04 2.68
N ILE A 111 23.67 -24.87 3.71
CA ILE A 111 24.92 -25.01 4.48
C ILE A 111 25.77 -26.20 4.03
N SER A 112 25.40 -26.86 2.94
CA SER A 112 26.15 -28.01 2.42
C SER A 112 27.56 -27.58 2.04
N PRO A 113 28.60 -28.35 2.39
CA PRO A 113 29.96 -28.07 1.96
C PRO A 113 30.00 -28.11 0.42
N ARG A 114 30.33 -26.97 -0.19
CA ARG A 114 30.49 -26.83 -1.65
C ARG A 114 31.95 -26.55 -1.97
N PRO A 115 32.51 -27.15 -3.04
CA PRO A 115 33.84 -26.79 -3.50
C PRO A 115 33.89 -25.29 -3.85
N HIS A 116 34.98 -24.61 -3.47
CA HIS A 116 35.13 -23.17 -3.69
C HIS A 116 35.06 -22.87 -5.20
N GLN A 117 34.00 -22.20 -5.62
CA GLN A 117 33.84 -21.74 -7.01
C GLN A 117 34.32 -20.29 -7.10
N GLY A 118 35.47 -20.06 -7.74
CA GLY A 118 36.08 -18.73 -7.88
C GLY A 118 35.25 -17.70 -8.66
N ASN A 119 34.17 -18.14 -9.32
CA ASN A 119 33.23 -17.27 -10.05
C ASN A 119 31.99 -16.87 -9.23
N VAL A 120 31.88 -17.27 -7.97
CA VAL A 120 30.77 -16.81 -7.12
C VAL A 120 31.09 -15.39 -6.64
N PRO A 121 30.28 -14.38 -6.97
CA PRO A 121 30.49 -13.04 -6.46
C PRO A 121 30.43 -13.10 -4.93
N VAL A 122 31.56 -12.77 -4.30
CA VAL A 122 31.65 -12.60 -2.85
C VAL A 122 30.57 -11.61 -2.45
N THR A 123 29.76 -11.94 -1.44
CA THR A 123 28.79 -11.02 -0.84
C THR A 123 29.56 -9.86 -0.24
N ARG A 124 29.85 -8.83 -1.05
CA ARG A 124 30.57 -7.63 -0.62
C ARG A 124 29.56 -6.67 -0.05
N VAL A 125 29.89 -6.11 1.10
CA VAL A 125 29.15 -5.01 1.70
C VAL A 125 29.37 -3.77 0.82
N PRO A 126 28.33 -2.97 0.49
CA PRO A 126 28.51 -1.74 -0.24
C PRO A 126 29.42 -0.78 0.54
N SER A 127 30.44 -0.26 -0.13
CA SER A 127 31.34 0.77 0.41
C SER A 127 30.84 2.16 0.05
N ILE A 128 30.85 3.09 0.99
CA ILE A 128 30.66 4.52 0.73
C ILE A 128 32.01 5.24 0.75
N ASN A 129 32.20 6.20 -0.17
CA ASN A 129 33.32 7.12 -0.13
C ASN A 129 32.92 8.34 0.70
N LEU A 130 33.60 8.56 1.82
CA LEU A 130 33.44 9.75 2.64
C LEU A 130 34.31 10.85 2.05
N HIS A 131 33.70 11.96 1.64
CA HIS A 131 34.41 13.18 1.26
C HIS A 131 34.40 14.13 2.46
N TYR A 132 35.59 14.57 2.89
CA TYR A 132 35.81 15.54 3.96
C TYR A 132 36.24 16.87 3.36
#